data_AF-A0A5N0VN59-F1
#
_entry.id   AF-A0A5N0VN59-F1
#
_cell.length_a   1.000
_cell.length_b   1.000
_cell.length_c   1.000
_cell.angle_alpha   90.00
_cell.angle_beta   90.00
_cell.angle_gamma   90.00
#
_symmetry.space_group_name_H-M   'P 1'
#
loop_
_entity.id
_entity.type
_entity.pdbx_description
1 polymer ?
#
loop_
_entity_poly.entity_id
_entity_poly.type
_entity_poly.pdbx_seq_one_letter_code
_entity_poly.pdbx_strand_id
1 'polypeptide(L)'
;MAGKAPGPLWTQPPSSRCSRRRAGRAIAPSPSGELAAQGAVLTAYDPEVPEGPEWLPTAGNPYQATDRADAVVILTEWPQFRELDWPRIAALTRRPVVVDTRNLLDDALLAGTGVRRAGVGEPATTGR
;
A
#
# COMPACT_ATOMS: atom_id res chain seq x y z
N MET A 1 34.46 -37.63 16.05
CA MET A 1 35.18 -36.35 16.22
C MET A 1 35.40 -35.73 14.86
N ALA A 2 34.77 -34.59 14.58
CA ALA A 2 35.17 -33.65 13.53
C ALA A 2 34.40 -32.35 13.80
N GLY A 3 35.09 -31.37 14.35
CA GLY A 3 34.56 -30.01 14.48
C GLY A 3 34.91 -29.16 13.27
N LYS A 4 34.05 -28.21 12.91
CA LYS A 4 34.46 -26.90 12.40
C LYS A 4 33.34 -25.86 12.56
N ALA A 5 33.73 -24.79 13.25
CA ALA A 5 33.22 -23.45 13.53
C ALA A 5 32.01 -22.82 12.78
N PRO A 6 31.38 -21.78 13.39
CA PRO A 6 30.22 -21.04 12.88
C PRO A 6 30.57 -19.76 12.08
N GLY A 7 29.60 -19.32 11.26
CA GLY A 7 29.47 -17.98 10.65
C GLY A 7 29.62 -17.94 9.11
N PRO A 8 29.12 -16.91 8.38
CA PRO A 8 28.39 -15.72 8.83
C PRO A 8 27.09 -15.40 8.04
N LEU A 9 26.30 -14.47 8.60
CA LEU A 9 25.73 -13.28 7.94
C LEU A 9 25.23 -13.38 6.48
N TRP A 10 23.91 -13.22 6.29
CA TRP A 10 23.19 -12.73 5.11
C TRP A 10 23.82 -13.01 3.73
N THR A 11 23.25 -13.98 3.01
CA THR A 11 23.31 -14.02 1.55
C THR A 11 21.91 -14.17 0.99
N GLN A 12 21.41 -13.13 0.31
CA GLN A 12 20.27 -13.26 -0.60
C GLN A 12 20.69 -14.11 -1.80
N PRO A 13 19.93 -15.13 -2.24
CA PRO A 13 20.17 -15.76 -3.53
C PRO A 13 19.59 -14.91 -4.68
N PRO A 14 20.20 -14.99 -5.88
CA PRO A 14 19.89 -14.14 -7.01
C PRO A 14 18.53 -14.50 -7.63
N SER A 15 17.89 -13.47 -8.18
CA SER A 15 16.75 -13.53 -9.09
C SER A 15 16.89 -14.68 -10.10
N SER A 16 16.00 -15.67 -10.01
CA SER A 16 15.77 -16.68 -11.04
C SER A 16 14.41 -17.36 -10.85
N ARG A 17 13.50 -17.08 -11.80
CA ARG A 17 12.34 -17.90 -12.20
C ARG A 17 11.58 -18.63 -11.08
N CYS A 18 10.54 -17.99 -10.55
CA CYS A 18 9.47 -18.71 -9.86
C CYS A 18 8.54 -19.34 -10.92
N SER A 19 8.73 -20.63 -11.17
CA SER A 19 7.92 -21.40 -12.11
C SER A 19 6.60 -21.86 -11.50
N ARG A 20 5.51 -21.49 -12.19
CA ARG A 20 4.26 -22.26 -12.37
C ARG A 20 3.23 -22.27 -11.22
N ARG A 21 2.24 -21.39 -11.41
CA ARG A 21 0.77 -21.59 -11.33
C ARG A 21 0.19 -22.24 -10.07
N ARG A 22 -0.57 -21.43 -9.33
CA ARG A 22 -1.99 -21.73 -9.13
C ARG A 22 -2.75 -20.92 -10.17
N ALA A 23 -3.50 -21.57 -11.06
CA ALA A 23 -4.44 -20.86 -11.92
C ALA A 23 -5.49 -20.22 -11.01
N GLY A 24 -5.67 -18.91 -11.08
CA GLY A 24 -6.61 -18.19 -10.25
C GLY A 24 -6.77 -16.76 -10.74
N ARG A 25 -7.64 -16.59 -11.75
CA ARG A 25 -8.15 -15.33 -12.30
C ARG A 25 -7.10 -14.39 -12.90
N ALA A 26 -7.29 -14.00 -14.16
CA ALA A 26 -6.46 -12.97 -14.77
C ALA A 26 -6.68 -11.66 -13.99
N ILE A 27 -5.70 -11.27 -13.17
CA ILE A 27 -5.66 -9.96 -12.54
C ILE A 27 -5.30 -8.98 -13.66
N ALA A 28 -6.18 -8.03 -13.96
CA ALA A 28 -5.90 -6.99 -14.96
C ALA A 28 -4.61 -6.24 -14.58
N PRO A 29 -3.79 -5.80 -15.55
CA PRO A 29 -2.62 -4.97 -15.27
C PRO A 29 -3.09 -3.62 -14.73
N SER A 30 -3.12 -3.53 -13.40
CA SER A 30 -3.51 -2.35 -12.63
C SER A 30 -2.57 -2.26 -11.44
N PRO A 31 -2.34 -1.06 -10.87
CA PRO A 31 -1.44 -0.90 -9.73
C PRO A 31 -1.76 -1.85 -8.56
N SER A 32 -3.05 -1.99 -8.23
CA SER A 32 -3.52 -2.94 -7.21
C SER A 32 -3.23 -4.40 -7.59
N GLY A 33 -3.34 -4.73 -8.88
CA GLY A 33 -3.09 -6.08 -9.37
C GLY A 33 -1.62 -6.48 -9.29
N GLU A 34 -0.73 -5.54 -9.57
CA GLU A 34 0.71 -5.74 -9.47
C GLU A 34 1.16 -5.87 -8.01
N LEU A 35 0.62 -5.05 -7.10
CA LEU A 35 0.85 -5.19 -5.66
C LEU A 35 0.38 -6.55 -5.13
N ALA A 36 -0.81 -6.99 -5.53
CA ALA A 36 -1.32 -8.32 -5.17
C ALA A 36 -0.42 -9.45 -5.70
N ALA A 37 0.09 -9.33 -6.93
CA ALA A 37 1.02 -10.29 -7.51
C ALA A 37 2.37 -10.36 -6.77
N GLN A 38 2.78 -9.27 -6.12
CA GLN A 38 3.95 -9.22 -5.22
C GLN A 38 3.65 -9.74 -3.80
N GLY A 39 2.43 -10.21 -3.54
CA GLY A 39 2.02 -10.77 -2.25
C GLY A 39 1.53 -9.74 -1.24
N ALA A 40 1.21 -8.52 -1.67
CA ALA A 40 0.58 -7.53 -0.79
C ALA A 40 -0.84 -7.95 -0.41
N VAL A 41 -1.20 -7.75 0.85
CA VAL A 41 -2.59 -7.87 1.33
C VAL A 41 -3.28 -6.54 1.08
N LEU A 42 -4.37 -6.56 0.30
CA LEU A 42 -5.06 -5.36 -0.15
C LEU A 42 -6.51 -5.35 0.33
N THR A 43 -6.96 -4.17 0.72
CA THR A 43 -8.36 -3.84 0.96
C THR A 43 -8.64 -2.54 0.23
N ALA A 44 -9.67 -2.53 -0.61
CA ALA A 44 -10.09 -1.35 -1.36
C ALA A 44 -11.25 -0.64 -0.67
N TYR A 45 -11.39 0.65 -0.95
CA TYR A 45 -12.59 1.42 -0.66
C TYR A 45 -12.79 2.41 -1.80
N ASP A 46 -14.03 2.50 -2.29
CA ASP A 46 -14.42 3.51 -3.27
C ASP A 46 -15.81 4.04 -2.86
N PRO A 47 -16.00 5.36 -2.76
CA PRO A 47 -17.30 5.95 -2.38
C PRO A 47 -18.40 5.72 -3.41
N GLU A 48 -18.04 5.57 -4.70
CA GLU A 48 -18.99 5.40 -5.81
C GLU A 48 -19.10 3.94 -6.27
N VAL A 49 -18.10 3.11 -5.96
CA VAL A 49 -18.07 1.69 -6.32
C VAL A 49 -18.13 0.81 -5.06
N PRO A 50 -19.33 0.32 -4.69
CA PRO A 50 -19.51 -0.43 -3.44
C PRO A 50 -18.83 -1.81 -3.44
N GLU A 51 -18.65 -2.42 -4.63
CA GLU A 51 -18.06 -3.76 -4.76
C GLU A 51 -16.95 -3.77 -5.82
N GLY A 52 -15.76 -4.21 -5.40
CA GLY A 52 -14.60 -4.39 -6.26
C GLY A 52 -14.60 -5.74 -6.98
N PRO A 53 -13.56 -6.03 -7.76
CA PRO A 53 -13.40 -7.37 -8.35
C PRO A 53 -13.22 -8.42 -7.24
N GLU A 54 -13.75 -9.63 -7.39
CA GLU A 54 -13.78 -10.65 -6.31
C GLU A 54 -12.40 -11.02 -5.70
N TRP A 55 -11.27 -10.70 -6.36
CA TRP A 55 -9.93 -10.93 -5.81
C TRP A 55 -9.47 -9.80 -4.87
N LEU A 56 -10.17 -8.66 -4.83
CA LEU A 56 -9.84 -7.47 -4.07
C LEU A 56 -11.00 -7.16 -3.09
N PRO A 57 -10.84 -7.50 -1.80
CA PRO A 57 -11.84 -7.19 -0.79
C PRO A 57 -12.12 -5.68 -0.71
N THR A 58 -13.41 -5.31 -0.62
CA THR A 58 -13.85 -3.91 -0.46
C THR A 58 -14.34 -3.68 0.97
N ALA A 59 -13.89 -2.60 1.61
CA ALA A 59 -14.39 -2.14 2.91
C ALA A 59 -15.57 -1.19 2.73
N GLY A 60 -16.44 -1.09 3.74
CA GLY A 60 -17.59 -0.18 3.69
C GLY A 60 -17.27 1.28 4.01
N ASN A 61 -16.06 1.57 4.51
CA ASN A 61 -15.62 2.93 4.80
C ASN A 61 -14.07 3.02 4.74
N PRO A 62 -13.50 4.23 4.56
CA PRO A 62 -12.06 4.40 4.36
C PRO A 62 -11.25 4.07 5.63
N TYR A 63 -11.85 4.18 6.81
CA TYR A 63 -11.18 3.87 8.08
C TYR A 63 -10.98 2.36 8.26
N GLN A 64 -11.93 1.55 7.80
CA GLN A 64 -11.79 0.09 7.78
C GLN A 64 -10.76 -0.36 6.75
N ALA A 65 -10.70 0.30 5.58
CA ALA A 65 -9.70 0.00 4.56
C ALA A 65 -8.26 0.30 5.02
N THR A 66 -8.10 1.24 5.96
CA THR A 66 -6.80 1.67 6.48
C THR A 66 -6.39 1.00 7.79
N ASP A 67 -7.25 0.15 8.39
CA ASP A 67 -6.95 -0.56 9.63
C ASP A 67 -5.71 -1.46 9.47
N ARG A 68 -4.68 -1.18 10.26
CA ARG A 68 -3.38 -1.86 10.25
C ARG A 68 -2.67 -1.87 8.91
N ALA A 69 -3.04 -0.99 7.98
CA ALA A 69 -2.38 -0.88 6.69
C ALA A 69 -0.95 -0.35 6.86
N ASP A 70 -0.02 -0.88 6.06
CA ASP A 70 1.38 -0.42 6.02
C ASP A 70 1.56 0.79 5.08
N ALA A 71 0.64 0.99 4.14
CA ALA A 71 0.58 2.15 3.27
C ALA A 71 -0.86 2.31 2.74
N VAL A 72 -1.23 3.55 2.43
CA VAL A 72 -2.49 3.89 1.77
C VAL A 72 -2.17 4.34 0.36
N VAL A 73 -2.90 3.87 -0.65
CA VAL A 73 -2.67 4.26 -2.05
C VAL A 73 -3.94 4.86 -2.61
N ILE A 74 -3.87 6.10 -3.10
CA ILE A 74 -4.98 6.77 -3.77
C ILE A 74 -4.80 6.63 -5.28
N LEU A 75 -5.75 5.93 -5.91
CA LEU A 75 -5.76 5.66 -7.36
C LEU A 75 -6.85 6.43 -8.10
N THR A 76 -7.85 6.96 -7.38
CA THR A 76 -9.01 7.66 -7.92
C THR A 76 -9.04 9.12 -7.46
N GLU A 77 -9.66 9.97 -8.25
CA GLU A 77 -9.69 11.43 -8.07
C GLU A 77 -10.88 11.96 -7.28
N TRP A 78 -11.44 11.12 -6.41
CA TRP A 78 -12.62 11.46 -5.62
C TRP A 78 -12.32 12.59 -4.60
N PRO A 79 -13.05 13.71 -4.62
CA PRO A 79 -12.85 14.82 -3.69
C PRO A 79 -13.06 14.43 -2.22
N GLN A 80 -13.88 13.40 -1.96
CA GLN A 80 -14.16 12.84 -0.65
C GLN A 80 -12.88 12.44 0.11
N PHE A 81 -11.80 12.09 -0.59
CA PHE A 81 -10.52 11.76 0.06
C PHE A 81 -9.84 12.96 0.71
N ARG A 82 -10.10 14.18 0.25
CA ARG A 82 -9.58 15.41 0.88
C ARG A 82 -10.28 15.72 2.21
N GLU A 83 -11.51 15.26 2.37
CA GLU A 83 -12.34 15.53 3.54
C GLU A 83 -12.16 14.49 4.66
N LEU A 84 -11.26 13.52 4.47
CA LEU A 84 -11.01 12.46 5.46
C LEU A 84 -10.30 13.00 6.71
N ASP A 85 -10.59 12.35 7.83
CA ASP A 85 -9.84 12.54 9.08
C ASP A 85 -8.48 11.83 8.97
N TRP A 86 -7.50 12.55 8.41
CA TRP A 86 -6.13 12.08 8.24
C TRP A 86 -5.41 11.76 9.56
N PRO A 87 -5.57 12.53 10.65
CA PRO A 87 -5.09 12.13 11.97
C PRO A 87 -5.62 10.76 12.41
N ARG A 88 -6.90 10.48 12.19
CA ARG A 88 -7.48 9.16 12.48
C ARG A 88 -6.90 8.06 11.61
N ILE A 89 -6.70 8.31 10.32
CA ILE A 89 -6.05 7.34 9.42
C ILE A 89 -4.61 7.07 9.88
N ALA A 90 -3.88 8.11 10.30
CA ALA A 90 -2.53 7.95 10.84
C ALA A 90 -2.50 7.04 12.08
N ALA A 91 -3.51 7.15 12.94
CA ALA A 91 -3.63 6.31 14.14
C ALA A 91 -4.01 4.84 13.85
N LEU A 92 -4.72 4.58 12.74
CA LEU A 92 -5.15 3.23 12.33
C LEU A 92 -4.08 2.49 11.54
N THR A 93 -3.22 3.22 10.82
CA THR A 93 -2.15 2.65 9.99
C THR A 93 -0.93 2.27 10.84
N ARG A 94 -0.23 1.21 10.43
CA ARG A 94 1.06 0.81 11.06
C ARG A 94 2.17 1.79 10.74
N ARG A 95 2.13 2.30 9.51
CA ARG A 95 3.05 3.29 8.97
C ARG A 95 2.18 4.30 8.22
N PRO A 96 2.09 5.54 8.70
CA PRO A 96 1.22 6.54 8.09
C PRO A 96 1.88 7.09 6.83
N VAL A 97 1.87 6.30 5.76
CA VAL A 97 2.38 6.66 4.44
C VAL A 97 1.22 6.61 3.45
N VAL A 98 1.00 7.72 2.74
CA VAL A 98 0.02 7.81 1.66
C VAL A 98 0.73 8.01 0.33
N VAL A 99 0.47 7.12 -0.62
CA VAL A 99 0.91 7.23 -2.01
C VAL A 99 -0.22 7.85 -2.81
N ASP A 100 -0.04 9.10 -3.21
CA ASP A 100 -1.03 9.85 -3.96
C ASP A 100 -0.63 9.91 -5.44
N THR A 101 -1.28 9.06 -6.25
CA THR A 101 -1.01 9.03 -7.70
C THR A 101 -1.73 10.12 -8.48
N ARG A 102 -2.68 10.81 -7.84
CA ARG A 102 -3.54 11.82 -8.47
C ARG A 102 -3.22 13.24 -8.00
N ASN A 103 -2.25 13.38 -7.10
CA ASN A 103 -1.86 14.66 -6.49
C ASN A 103 -3.07 15.43 -5.93
N LEU A 104 -4.03 14.69 -5.33
CA LEU A 104 -5.18 15.29 -4.65
C LEU A 104 -4.81 15.98 -3.35
N LEU A 105 -3.81 15.45 -2.62
CA LEU A 105 -3.72 15.68 -1.18
C LEU A 105 -2.97 16.92 -0.70
N ASP A 106 -1.98 17.54 -1.32
CA ASP A 106 -1.22 18.67 -0.73
C ASP A 106 -0.61 18.49 0.69
N ASP A 107 0.46 19.25 0.96
CA ASP A 107 1.20 19.16 2.21
C ASP A 107 0.51 19.89 3.37
N ALA A 108 -0.33 20.90 3.07
CA ALA A 108 -1.00 21.69 4.09
C ALA A 108 -2.09 20.88 4.80
N LEU A 109 -2.78 20.04 4.05
CA LEU A 109 -3.82 19.14 4.54
C LEU A 109 -3.24 18.00 5.39
N LEU A 110 -2.03 17.53 5.07
CA LEU A 110 -1.35 16.48 5.82
C LEU A 110 -0.42 17.02 6.92
N ALA A 111 -0.18 18.32 6.97
CA ALA A 111 0.66 18.97 7.98
C ALA A 111 0.13 18.68 9.39
N GLY A 112 1.02 18.21 10.28
CA GLY A 112 0.68 17.91 11.68
C GLY A 112 -0.14 16.64 11.90
N THR A 113 -0.55 15.94 10.84
CA THR A 113 -1.28 14.65 10.95
C THR A 113 -0.38 13.46 11.24
N GLY A 114 0.94 13.61 11.01
CA GLY A 114 1.91 12.52 11.06
C GLY A 114 1.94 11.63 9.80
N VAL A 115 1.08 11.90 8.82
CA VAL A 115 1.06 11.20 7.53
C VAL A 115 2.15 11.73 6.62
N ARG A 116 2.93 10.82 6.04
CA ARG A 116 3.91 11.12 4.99
C ARG A 116 3.30 10.88 3.63
N ARG A 117 3.32 11.91 2.78
CA ARG A 117 2.87 11.86 1.40
C ARG A 117 3.99 11.42 0.47
N ALA A 118 3.67 10.54 -0.46
CA ALA A 118 4.50 10.19 -1.61
C ALA A 118 3.69 10.45 -2.88
N GLY A 119 3.91 11.61 -3.49
CA GLY A 119 3.26 12.01 -4.75
C GLY A 119 4.04 11.53 -5.97
N VAL A 120 3.35 11.37 -7.10
CA VAL A 120 4.02 11.13 -8.38
C VAL A 120 4.68 12.43 -8.86
N GLY A 121 6.00 12.38 -9.10
CA GLY A 121 6.79 13.52 -9.57
C GLY A 121 7.33 14.41 -8.45
N GLU A 122 7.02 14.13 -7.19
CA GLU A 122 7.58 14.85 -6.04
C GLU A 122 8.79 14.08 -5.47
N PRO A 123 9.85 14.77 -5.02
CA PRO A 123 10.93 14.13 -4.30
C PRO A 123 10.34 13.50 -3.04
N ALA A 124 10.63 12.22 -2.80
CA ALA A 124 10.22 11.56 -1.57
C ALA A 124 10.78 12.34 -0.38
N THR A 125 9.93 13.05 0.34
CA THR A 125 10.31 13.80 1.55
C THR A 125 10.74 12.79 2.61
N THR A 126 12.04 12.46 2.60
CA THR A 126 12.67 11.66 3.65
C THR A 126 12.69 12.53 4.90
N GLY A 127 11.71 12.30 5.77
CA GLY A 127 11.73 12.82 7.13
C GLY A 127 12.99 12.32 7.84
N ARG A 128 13.81 13.27 8.30
CA ARG A 128 15.06 13.06 9.04
C ARG A 128 14.79 12.82 10.52
#